data_AF-A0A2G9TXG4-F1
#
_entry.id   AF-A0A2G9TXG4-F1
#
_cell.length_a   1.000
_cell.length_b   1.000
_cell.length_c   1.000
_cell.angle_alpha   90.00
_cell.angle_beta   90.00
_cell.angle_gamma   90.00
#
_symmetry.space_group_name_H-M   'P 1'
#
loop_
_entity.id
_entity.type
_entity.pdbx_description
1 polymer ?
#
loop_
_entity_poly.entity_id
_entity_poly.type
_entity_poly.pdbx_seq_one_letter_code
_entity_poly.pdbx_strand_id
1 'polypeptide(L)'
;MACPFGHISEAAIERARAILDECEKNVDELEKVLAKENHSDADVLKVFETSRTLSGEFYNTFPIADFEYGTVKIFDLKDDINRARETLNRMAEVEVATRLLTGAAYRKDVDRIRFLWHGTKAVNLMSILKDGFLVDPHNTTITGRLFGDGIYLADSFEKSSHYCQPSANGLNYMLLCRVALGKCYTKTSWNIEWGEEMPKGYDS
;
A
#
# COMPACT_ATOMS: atom_id res chain seq x y z
N MET A 1 -0.58 -5.48 22.68
CA MET A 1 -0.69 -6.60 21.72
C MET A 1 -1.82 -6.23 20.76
N ALA A 2 -1.47 -5.74 19.57
CA ALA A 2 -2.45 -5.21 18.62
C ALA A 2 -2.12 -5.72 17.22
N CYS A 3 -2.92 -6.66 16.73
CA CYS A 3 -3.51 -6.51 15.41
C CYS A 3 -4.70 -7.46 15.27
N PRO A 4 -5.92 -6.89 15.20
CA PRO A 4 -6.91 -7.40 14.25
C PRO A 4 -7.20 -6.38 13.14
N PHE A 5 -7.02 -5.08 13.40
CA PHE A 5 -7.15 -3.97 12.42
C PHE A 5 -6.33 -2.74 12.84
N GLY A 6 -5.21 -2.93 13.54
CA GLY A 6 -4.26 -1.85 13.81
C GLY A 6 -3.49 -1.53 12.53
N HIS A 7 -3.25 -0.24 12.24
CA HIS A 7 -2.47 0.16 11.07
C HIS A 7 -1.12 -0.56 11.04
N ILE A 8 -0.94 -1.50 10.10
CA ILE A 8 0.37 -2.04 9.77
C ILE A 8 1.06 -0.97 8.95
N SER A 9 2.14 -0.40 9.47
CA SER A 9 2.85 0.66 8.74
C SER A 9 3.60 0.10 7.54
N GLU A 10 3.80 0.92 6.50
CA GLU A 10 4.65 0.59 5.35
C GLU A 10 6.03 0.09 5.81
N ALA A 11 6.63 0.76 6.81
CA ALA A 11 7.89 0.35 7.40
C ALA A 11 7.84 -1.05 8.06
N ALA A 12 6.71 -1.45 8.64
CA ALA A 12 6.55 -2.81 9.17
C ALA A 12 6.43 -3.84 8.04
N ILE A 13 5.73 -3.52 6.95
CA ILE A 13 5.61 -4.38 5.76
C ILE A 13 6.98 -4.56 5.10
N GLU A 14 7.75 -3.49 4.92
CA GLU A 14 9.09 -3.54 4.32
C GLU A 14 10.06 -4.34 5.20
N ARG A 15 10.06 -4.12 6.52
CA ARG A 15 10.87 -4.93 7.45
C ARG A 15 10.48 -6.40 7.39
N ALA A 16 9.19 -6.72 7.39
CA ALA A 16 8.71 -8.09 7.30
C ALA A 16 9.15 -8.77 6.00
N ARG A 17 9.13 -8.05 4.85
CA ARG A 17 9.66 -8.56 3.58
C ARG A 17 11.15 -8.87 3.66
N ALA A 18 11.95 -7.96 4.22
CA ALA A 18 13.38 -8.15 4.37
C ALA A 18 13.72 -9.37 5.24
N ILE A 19 12.99 -9.57 6.35
CA ILE A 19 13.16 -10.74 7.23
C ILE A 19 12.82 -12.04 6.47
N LEU A 20 11.77 -12.06 5.65
CA LEU A 20 11.43 -13.23 4.83
C LEU A 20 12.50 -13.52 3.76
N ASP A 21 13.12 -12.49 3.16
CA ASP A 21 14.26 -12.66 2.26
C ASP A 21 15.48 -13.27 2.97
N GLU A 22 15.71 -12.90 4.24
CA GLU A 22 16.78 -13.48 5.06
C GLU A 22 16.45 -14.92 5.48
N CYS A 23 15.19 -15.23 5.80
CA CYS A 23 14.76 -16.60 6.08
C CYS A 23 15.03 -17.51 4.87
N GLU A 24 14.72 -17.05 3.67
CA GLU A 24 14.93 -17.83 2.44
C GLU A 24 16.41 -18.10 2.18
N LYS A 25 17.27 -17.08 2.36
CA LYS A 25 18.73 -17.24 2.30
C LYS A 25 19.24 -18.22 3.35
N ASN A 26 18.66 -18.22 4.55
CA ASN A 26 19.05 -19.15 5.61
C ASN A 26 18.63 -20.60 5.29
N VAL A 27 17.47 -20.80 4.65
CA VAL A 27 17.05 -22.11 4.14
C VAL A 27 18.00 -22.58 3.02
N ASP A 28 18.40 -21.70 2.09
CA ASP A 28 19.41 -22.02 1.08
C ASP A 28 20.76 -22.41 1.71
N GLU A 29 21.15 -21.76 2.82
CA GLU A 29 22.36 -22.13 3.55
C GLU A 29 22.22 -23.46 4.27
N LEU A 30 21.04 -23.76 4.84
CA LEU A 30 20.75 -25.06 5.43
C LEU A 30 20.91 -26.18 4.40
N GLU A 31 20.33 -26.01 3.20
CA GLU A 31 20.47 -26.95 2.08
C GLU A 31 21.96 -27.18 1.73
N LYS A 32 22.77 -26.12 1.69
CA LYS A 32 24.21 -26.21 1.41
C LYS A 32 25.00 -26.89 2.52
N VAL A 33 24.69 -26.62 3.79
CA VAL A 33 25.35 -27.24 4.93
C VAL A 33 25.06 -28.73 4.95
N LEU A 34 23.81 -29.13 4.75
CA LEU A 34 23.39 -30.53 4.70
C LEU A 34 24.00 -31.30 3.52
N ALA A 35 24.31 -30.61 2.41
CA ALA A 35 24.95 -31.20 1.24
C ALA A 35 26.47 -31.46 1.42
N LYS A 36 27.13 -30.91 2.45
CA LYS A 36 28.56 -31.16 2.70
C LYS A 36 28.76 -32.53 3.36
N GLU A 37 29.65 -33.37 2.85
CA GLU A 37 29.89 -34.72 3.42
C GLU A 37 30.41 -34.70 4.86
N ASN A 38 31.11 -33.65 5.29
CA ASN A 38 31.72 -33.51 6.63
C ASN A 38 31.12 -32.36 7.45
N HIS A 39 29.83 -32.07 7.30
CA HIS A 39 29.19 -31.08 8.18
C HIS A 39 29.14 -31.59 9.63
N SER A 40 29.31 -30.70 10.60
CA SER A 40 29.12 -31.04 12.01
C SER A 40 27.68 -30.72 12.45
N ASP A 41 27.20 -31.42 13.48
CA ASP A 41 25.92 -31.11 14.11
C ASP A 41 25.86 -29.65 14.61
N ALA A 42 27.02 -29.08 14.99
CA ALA A 42 27.12 -27.68 15.40
C ALA A 42 26.89 -26.71 14.23
N ASP A 43 27.31 -27.06 13.01
CA ASP A 43 27.08 -26.24 11.81
C ASP A 43 25.59 -26.20 11.47
N VAL A 44 24.92 -27.34 11.56
CA VAL A 44 23.48 -27.47 11.34
C VAL A 44 22.69 -26.71 12.42
N LEU A 45 23.06 -26.88 13.70
CA LEU A 45 22.40 -26.22 14.82
C LEU A 45 22.44 -24.69 14.70
N LYS A 46 23.57 -24.13 14.26
CA LYS A 46 23.73 -22.68 14.07
C LYS A 46 22.75 -22.11 13.03
N VAL A 47 22.50 -22.86 11.95
CA VAL A 47 21.53 -22.45 10.92
C VAL A 47 20.10 -22.53 11.47
N PHE A 48 19.77 -23.56 12.27
CA PHE A 48 18.46 -23.68 12.92
C PHE A 48 18.20 -22.59 13.96
N GLU A 49 19.21 -22.19 14.75
CA GLU A 49 19.12 -21.05 15.67
C GLU A 49 18.82 -19.75 14.92
N THR A 50 19.44 -19.58 13.74
CA THR A 50 19.20 -18.43 12.86
C THR A 50 17.76 -18.47 12.32
N SER A 51 17.26 -19.63 11.87
CA SER A 51 15.85 -19.79 11.46
C SER A 51 14.90 -19.41 12.59
N ARG A 52 15.16 -19.84 13.84
CA ARG A 52 14.35 -19.47 15.00
C ARG A 52 14.33 -17.96 15.24
N THR A 53 15.51 -17.33 15.19
CA THR A 53 15.65 -15.90 15.44
C THR A 53 14.89 -15.09 14.40
N LEU A 54 15.14 -15.35 13.11
CA LEU A 54 14.47 -14.66 12.00
C LEU A 54 12.95 -14.89 12.01
N SER A 55 12.50 -16.11 12.31
CA SER A 55 11.08 -16.40 12.46
C SER A 55 10.48 -15.55 13.58
N GLY A 56 11.12 -15.51 14.76
CA GLY A 56 10.66 -14.69 15.89
C GLY A 56 10.59 -13.21 15.57
N GLU A 57 11.60 -12.67 14.87
CA GLU A 57 11.62 -11.27 14.41
C GLU A 57 10.47 -10.97 13.44
N PHE A 58 10.16 -11.90 12.54
CA PHE A 58 9.02 -11.75 11.63
C PHE A 58 7.71 -11.67 12.41
N TYR A 59 7.42 -12.61 13.33
CA TYR A 59 6.16 -12.59 14.08
C TYR A 59 6.03 -11.39 15.03
N ASN A 60 7.15 -10.86 15.53
CA ASN A 60 7.17 -9.61 16.29
C ASN A 60 6.85 -8.39 15.42
N THR A 61 7.32 -8.39 14.17
CA THR A 61 7.10 -7.29 13.22
C THR A 61 5.72 -7.35 12.59
N PHE A 62 5.25 -8.56 12.29
CA PHE A 62 4.04 -8.85 11.56
C PHE A 62 3.28 -10.01 12.25
N PRO A 63 2.37 -9.68 13.18
CA PRO A 63 1.60 -10.70 13.87
C PRO A 63 0.59 -11.32 12.90
N ILE A 64 0.86 -12.53 12.42
CA ILE A 64 -0.14 -13.32 11.70
C ILE A 64 -1.21 -13.70 12.71
N ALA A 65 -2.44 -13.27 12.46
CA ALA A 65 -3.58 -13.42 13.35
C ALA A 65 -4.16 -14.85 13.34
N ASP A 66 -3.32 -15.85 13.55
CA ASP A 66 -3.76 -17.22 13.83
C ASP A 66 -3.45 -17.53 15.31
N PHE A 67 -3.97 -16.68 16.21
CA PHE A 67 -3.91 -16.83 17.67
C PHE A 67 -4.68 -18.07 18.19
N GLU A 68 -4.62 -19.18 17.48
CA GLU A 68 -4.84 -20.49 18.06
C GLU A 68 -3.74 -20.74 19.09
N TYR A 69 -4.05 -21.49 20.16
CA TYR A 69 -3.08 -21.93 21.18
C TYR A 69 -2.08 -22.94 20.56
N GLY A 70 -1.31 -22.50 19.56
CA GLY A 70 -0.45 -23.31 18.72
C GLY A 70 1.00 -22.84 18.77
N THR A 71 1.90 -23.76 18.45
CA THR A 71 3.32 -23.45 18.28
C THR A 71 3.52 -22.60 17.04
N VAL A 72 4.17 -21.45 17.20
CA VAL A 72 4.60 -20.59 16.11
C VAL A 72 5.49 -21.39 15.14
N LYS A 73 5.19 -21.31 13.84
CA LYS A 73 5.92 -22.07 12.82
C LYS A 73 7.27 -21.42 12.56
N ILE A 74 8.33 -22.23 12.59
CA ILE A 74 9.68 -21.79 12.22
C ILE A 74 9.80 -21.84 10.70
N PHE A 75 10.42 -20.81 10.11
CA PHE A 75 10.69 -20.73 8.68
C PHE A 75 11.98 -21.48 8.33
N ASP A 76 11.88 -22.81 8.28
CA ASP A 76 12.94 -23.72 7.82
C ASP A 76 12.64 -24.35 6.45
N LEU A 77 11.47 -24.08 5.88
CA LEU A 77 11.04 -24.52 4.56
C LEU A 77 10.63 -23.34 3.68
N LYS A 78 11.04 -23.37 2.39
CA LYS A 78 10.68 -22.33 1.40
C LYS A 78 9.17 -22.20 1.24
N ASP A 79 8.43 -23.29 1.31
CA ASP A 79 6.96 -23.28 1.20
C ASP A 79 6.30 -22.46 2.30
N ASP A 80 6.85 -22.49 3.52
CA ASP A 80 6.33 -21.71 4.64
C ASP A 80 6.62 -20.22 4.51
N ILE A 81 7.82 -19.90 4.03
CA ILE A 81 8.20 -18.52 3.70
C ILE A 81 7.29 -17.98 2.61
N ASN A 82 7.03 -18.77 1.56
CA ASN A 82 6.14 -18.38 0.46
C ASN A 82 4.69 -18.14 0.92
N ARG A 83 4.16 -18.99 1.81
CA ARG A 83 2.86 -18.77 2.45
C ARG A 83 2.81 -17.48 3.28
N ALA A 84 3.86 -17.21 4.05
CA ALA A 84 3.98 -15.98 4.83
C ALA A 84 4.07 -14.73 3.92
N ARG A 85 4.83 -14.80 2.82
CA ARG A 85 4.91 -13.74 1.79
C ARG A 85 3.55 -13.47 1.16
N GLU A 86 2.80 -14.50 0.80
CA GLU A 86 1.47 -14.35 0.22
C GLU A 86 0.51 -13.65 1.20
N THR A 87 0.54 -14.05 2.47
CA THR A 87 -0.25 -13.43 3.53
C THR A 87 0.12 -11.96 3.72
N LEU A 88 1.42 -11.64 3.73
CA LEU A 88 1.92 -10.27 3.82
C LEU A 88 1.47 -9.41 2.64
N ASN A 89 1.51 -9.95 1.42
CA ASN A 89 1.03 -9.25 0.22
C ASN A 89 -0.46 -8.93 0.30
N ARG A 90 -1.30 -9.90 0.69
CA ARG A 90 -2.74 -9.68 0.88
C ARG A 90 -3.03 -8.60 1.93
N MET A 91 -2.27 -8.58 3.03
CA MET A 91 -2.45 -7.53 4.05
C MET A 91 -2.01 -6.15 3.55
N ALA A 92 -0.95 -6.06 2.74
CA ALA A 92 -0.56 -4.80 2.11
C ALA A 92 -1.66 -4.27 1.18
N GLU A 93 -2.33 -5.14 0.42
CA GLU A 93 -3.48 -4.75 -0.41
C GLU A 93 -4.65 -4.20 0.44
N VAL A 94 -4.94 -4.84 1.58
CA VAL A 94 -5.97 -4.38 2.52
C VAL A 94 -5.60 -3.02 3.14
N GLU A 95 -4.33 -2.79 3.46
CA GLU A 95 -3.82 -1.52 3.98
C GLU A 95 -4.06 -0.39 2.96
N VAL A 96 -3.67 -0.62 1.70
CA VAL A 96 -3.86 0.33 0.60
C VAL A 96 -5.35 0.61 0.37
N ALA A 97 -6.17 -0.44 0.30
CA ALA A 97 -7.62 -0.29 0.17
C ALA A 97 -8.23 0.49 1.33
N THR A 98 -7.76 0.24 2.55
CA THR A 98 -8.20 0.98 3.75
C THR A 98 -7.82 2.45 3.62
N ARG A 99 -6.58 2.80 3.24
CA ARG A 99 -6.17 4.20 3.01
C ARG A 99 -7.06 4.91 2.01
N LEU A 100 -7.40 4.27 0.90
CA LEU A 100 -8.29 4.83 -0.13
C LEU A 100 -9.73 5.03 0.38
N LEU A 101 -10.25 4.07 1.17
CA LEU A 101 -11.63 4.08 1.65
C LEU A 101 -11.82 4.92 2.92
N THR A 102 -10.79 5.06 3.75
CA THR A 102 -10.86 5.76 5.04
C THR A 102 -10.10 7.07 5.07
N GLY A 103 -9.41 7.47 3.99
CA GLY A 103 -8.71 8.76 3.89
C GLY A 103 -9.56 9.95 4.33
N ALA A 104 -10.81 10.02 3.85
CA ALA A 104 -11.77 11.04 4.29
C ALA A 104 -12.11 11.01 5.79
N ALA A 105 -12.03 9.85 6.45
CA ALA A 105 -12.36 9.72 7.88
C ALA A 105 -11.34 10.41 8.79
N TYR A 106 -10.15 10.77 8.29
CA TYR A 106 -9.17 11.57 9.03
C TYR A 106 -9.56 13.05 9.15
N ARG A 107 -10.41 13.58 8.26
CA ARG A 107 -10.99 14.94 8.35
C ARG A 107 -12.31 14.91 9.12
N LYS A 108 -12.21 14.80 10.45
CA LYS A 108 -13.38 14.76 11.36
C LYS A 108 -14.15 16.07 11.44
N ASP A 109 -13.51 17.15 11.02
CA ASP A 109 -14.01 18.53 10.97
C ASP A 109 -14.84 18.82 9.71
N VAL A 110 -15.00 17.83 8.82
CA VAL A 110 -15.63 18.02 7.51
C VAL A 110 -16.94 17.25 7.40
N ASP A 111 -18.03 17.98 7.19
CA ASP A 111 -19.39 17.42 7.21
C ASP A 111 -19.76 16.71 5.89
N ARG A 112 -19.22 17.17 4.76
CA ARG A 112 -19.61 16.69 3.43
C ARG A 112 -18.61 15.66 2.91
N ILE A 113 -19.01 14.39 2.95
CA ILE A 113 -18.24 13.28 2.39
C ILE A 113 -18.99 12.67 1.19
N ARG A 114 -18.26 12.35 0.10
CA ARG A 114 -18.81 11.73 -1.11
C ARG A 114 -17.87 10.64 -1.63
N PHE A 115 -18.42 9.64 -2.31
CA PHE A 115 -17.62 8.74 -3.14
C PHE A 115 -17.56 9.31 -4.56
N LEU A 116 -16.35 9.50 -5.08
CA LEU A 116 -16.11 10.08 -6.41
C LEU A 116 -15.11 9.22 -7.19
N TRP A 117 -15.25 9.19 -8.51
CA TRP A 117 -14.42 8.46 -9.44
C TRP A 117 -13.18 9.25 -9.84
N HIS A 118 -12.02 8.60 -9.83
CA HIS A 118 -10.78 9.12 -10.39
C HIS A 118 -10.22 8.16 -11.44
N GLY A 119 -10.26 8.58 -12.70
CA GLY A 119 -9.63 7.87 -13.81
C GLY A 119 -8.17 8.26 -13.96
N THR A 120 -7.31 7.28 -14.22
CA THR A 120 -5.86 7.50 -14.34
C THR A 120 -5.24 6.50 -15.31
N LYS A 121 -4.02 6.79 -15.77
CA LYS A 121 -3.25 5.86 -16.60
C LYS A 121 -2.87 4.64 -15.76
N ALA A 122 -2.86 3.45 -16.35
CA ALA A 122 -2.43 2.24 -15.65
C ALA A 122 -1.02 2.37 -15.02
N VAL A 123 -0.12 3.11 -15.68
CA VAL A 123 1.24 3.38 -15.17
C VAL A 123 1.28 4.23 -13.89
N ASN A 124 0.25 5.05 -13.66
CA ASN A 124 0.14 5.92 -12.47
C ASN A 124 -0.58 5.21 -11.32
N LEU A 125 -1.27 4.10 -11.59
CA LEU A 125 -2.06 3.41 -10.56
C LEU A 125 -1.17 2.97 -9.40
N MET A 126 -0.01 2.37 -9.69
CA MET A 126 0.88 1.84 -8.65
C MET A 126 1.45 2.96 -7.76
N SER A 127 1.81 4.11 -8.33
CA SER A 127 2.29 5.24 -7.52
C SER A 127 1.17 5.84 -6.66
N ILE A 128 -0.06 5.95 -7.18
CA ILE A 128 -1.21 6.41 -6.39
C ILE A 128 -1.51 5.45 -5.24
N LEU A 129 -1.42 4.13 -5.48
CA LEU A 129 -1.66 3.12 -4.45
C LEU A 129 -0.56 3.13 -3.37
N LYS A 130 0.70 3.34 -3.76
CA LYS A 130 1.83 3.37 -2.84
C LYS A 130 1.90 4.69 -2.05
N ASP A 131 2.05 5.79 -2.78
CA ASP A 131 2.38 7.11 -2.23
C ASP A 131 1.13 7.96 -1.95
N GLY A 132 -0.03 7.54 -2.45
CA GLY A 132 -1.27 8.32 -2.40
C GLY A 132 -1.39 9.29 -3.57
N PHE A 133 -2.42 10.13 -3.52
CA PHE A 133 -2.59 11.21 -4.49
C PHE A 133 -1.60 12.34 -4.22
N LEU A 134 -0.63 12.52 -5.11
CA LEU A 134 0.30 13.63 -5.07
C LEU A 134 -0.22 14.79 -5.92
N VAL A 135 -0.18 16.00 -5.36
CA VAL A 135 -0.45 17.22 -6.12
C VAL A 135 0.87 17.66 -6.75
N ASP A 136 0.86 17.80 -8.07
CA ASP A 136 2.04 18.25 -8.80
C ASP A 136 2.49 19.63 -8.33
N PRO A 137 3.81 19.91 -8.33
CA PRO A 137 4.31 21.25 -8.04
C PRO A 137 3.72 22.30 -8.98
N HIS A 138 3.51 23.52 -8.45
CA HIS A 138 2.98 24.67 -9.18
C HIS A 138 3.73 25.00 -10.49
N ASN A 139 5.00 24.63 -10.58
CA ASN A 139 5.86 24.93 -11.73
C ASN A 139 5.79 23.87 -12.86
N THR A 140 4.89 22.89 -12.75
CA THR A 140 4.77 21.79 -13.73
C THR A 140 3.66 22.11 -14.73
N THR A 141 4.01 22.28 -16.01
CA THR A 141 3.01 22.53 -17.06
C THR A 141 2.30 21.23 -17.43
N ILE A 142 1.10 21.04 -16.90
CA ILE A 142 0.24 19.88 -17.23
C ILE A 142 -1.03 20.37 -17.92
N THR A 143 -1.35 19.77 -19.06
CA THR A 143 -2.60 20.00 -19.77
C THR A 143 -3.78 19.42 -18.98
N GLY A 144 -4.87 20.19 -18.83
CA GLY A 144 -6.11 19.70 -18.21
C GLY A 144 -6.37 20.10 -16.75
N ARG A 145 -5.58 21.02 -16.17
CA ARG A 145 -5.91 21.64 -14.88
C ARG A 145 -6.96 22.71 -15.07
N LEU A 146 -8.23 22.37 -14.84
CA LEU A 146 -9.37 23.26 -15.06
C LEU A 146 -9.67 24.19 -13.87
N PHE A 147 -9.15 23.86 -12.69
CA PHE A 147 -9.41 24.58 -11.45
C PHE A 147 -8.14 24.73 -10.58
N GLY A 148 -6.96 24.78 -11.19
CA GLY A 148 -5.67 24.92 -10.49
C GLY A 148 -5.04 23.59 -10.06
N ASP A 149 -4.13 23.65 -9.10
CA ASP A 149 -3.37 22.50 -8.64
C ASP A 149 -4.14 21.76 -7.56
N GLY A 150 -4.49 20.50 -7.84
CA GLY A 150 -5.29 19.70 -6.93
C GLY A 150 -5.60 18.32 -7.47
N ILE A 151 -6.35 17.56 -6.69
CA ILE A 151 -6.79 16.21 -7.05
C ILE A 151 -8.17 16.32 -7.69
N TYR A 152 -8.29 15.81 -8.92
CA TYR A 152 -9.52 15.90 -9.71
C TYR A 152 -10.29 14.58 -9.63
N LEU A 153 -11.57 14.66 -9.23
CA LEU A 153 -12.50 13.54 -9.20
C LEU A 153 -13.85 13.95 -9.81
N ALA A 154 -14.67 12.98 -10.19
CA ALA A 154 -16.02 13.20 -10.72
C ALA A 154 -17.05 12.27 -10.09
N ASP A 155 -18.29 12.72 -10.01
CA ASP A 155 -19.45 11.88 -9.69
C ASP A 155 -19.91 11.00 -10.88
N SER A 156 -19.46 11.34 -12.09
CA SER A 156 -19.72 10.58 -13.32
C SER A 156 -18.60 9.59 -13.64
N PHE A 157 -18.96 8.31 -13.79
CA PHE A 157 -18.09 7.24 -14.28
C PHE A 157 -17.55 7.58 -15.68
N GLU A 158 -18.43 8.00 -16.59
CA GLU A 158 -18.09 8.27 -18.00
C GLU A 158 -17.04 9.38 -18.10
N LYS A 159 -17.24 10.48 -17.36
CA LYS A 159 -16.28 11.59 -17.32
C LYS A 159 -14.89 11.13 -16.87
N SER A 160 -14.82 10.37 -15.78
CA SER A 160 -13.55 9.86 -15.28
C SER A 160 -12.93 8.81 -16.20
N SER A 161 -13.75 8.00 -16.89
CA SER A 161 -13.26 6.95 -17.81
C SER A 161 -12.42 7.50 -18.97
N HIS A 162 -12.66 8.74 -19.42
CA HIS A 162 -11.87 9.39 -20.47
C HIS A 162 -10.42 9.68 -20.07
N TYR A 163 -10.11 9.66 -18.77
CA TYR A 163 -8.75 9.83 -18.26
C TYR A 163 -8.01 8.50 -18.09
N CYS A 164 -8.69 7.37 -18.26
CA CYS A 164 -8.08 6.06 -18.20
C CYS A 164 -7.27 5.78 -19.48
N GLN A 165 -6.11 5.15 -19.31
CA GLN A 165 -5.36 4.59 -20.42
C GLN A 165 -5.08 3.11 -20.15
N PRO A 166 -5.23 2.25 -21.18
CA PRO A 166 -5.09 0.82 -21.01
C PRO A 166 -3.66 0.47 -20.62
N SER A 167 -3.54 -0.53 -19.76
CA SER A 167 -2.27 -1.21 -19.49
C SER A 167 -1.75 -1.94 -20.73
N ALA A 168 -0.55 -2.50 -20.65
CA ALA A 168 0.02 -3.36 -21.68
C ALA A 168 -0.92 -4.54 -22.05
N ASN A 169 -1.78 -4.97 -21.12
CA ASN A 169 -2.74 -6.06 -21.32
C ASN A 169 -4.13 -5.57 -21.79
N GLY A 170 -4.28 -4.29 -22.15
CA GLY A 170 -5.55 -3.72 -22.62
C GLY A 170 -6.57 -3.38 -21.53
N LEU A 171 -6.22 -3.53 -20.25
CA LEU A 171 -7.13 -3.25 -19.12
C LEU A 171 -7.06 -1.79 -18.69
N ASN A 172 -8.23 -1.17 -18.48
CA ASN A 172 -8.40 0.15 -17.88
C ASN A 172 -8.69 0.02 -16.38
N TYR A 173 -8.11 0.91 -15.59
CA TYR A 173 -8.28 0.96 -14.14
C TYR A 173 -8.83 2.31 -13.71
N MET A 174 -9.68 2.31 -12.70
CA MET A 174 -10.27 3.52 -12.14
C MET A 174 -10.46 3.34 -10.63
N LEU A 175 -10.30 4.44 -9.88
CA LEU A 175 -10.44 4.44 -8.43
C LEU A 175 -11.79 5.03 -8.02
N LEU A 176 -12.43 4.42 -7.03
CA LEU A 176 -13.54 5.01 -6.30
C LEU A 176 -13.04 5.48 -4.94
N CYS A 177 -13.00 6.79 -4.72
CA CYS A 177 -12.38 7.38 -3.55
C CYS A 177 -13.44 7.97 -2.62
N ARG A 178 -13.31 7.76 -1.31
CA ARG A 178 -14.09 8.49 -0.31
C ARG A 178 -13.43 9.84 -0.06
N VAL A 179 -14.09 10.93 -0.42
CA VAL A 179 -13.56 12.30 -0.41
C VAL A 179 -14.29 13.16 0.62
N ALA A 180 -13.53 13.83 1.48
CA ALA A 180 -14.03 14.86 2.39
C ALA A 180 -14.04 16.22 1.66
N LEU A 181 -15.18 16.58 1.08
CA LEU A 181 -15.36 17.80 0.29
C LEU A 181 -15.56 19.05 1.14
N GLY A 182 -16.21 18.93 2.29
CA GLY A 182 -16.55 20.09 3.13
C GLY A 182 -17.36 21.15 2.41
N LYS A 183 -17.01 22.41 2.63
CA LYS A 183 -17.70 23.53 1.98
C LYS A 183 -17.11 23.74 0.59
N CYS A 184 -17.87 23.36 -0.43
CA CYS A 184 -17.44 23.45 -1.81
C CYS A 184 -17.54 24.87 -2.38
N TYR A 185 -16.50 25.34 -3.05
CA TYR A 185 -16.52 26.53 -3.88
C TYR A 185 -16.97 26.15 -5.30
N THR A 186 -18.05 26.76 -5.78
CA THR A 186 -18.62 26.43 -7.09
C THR A 186 -18.17 27.44 -8.14
N LYS A 187 -17.41 26.99 -9.14
CA LYS A 187 -17.12 27.76 -10.36
C LYS A 187 -18.08 27.37 -11.49
N THR A 188 -18.61 28.36 -12.20
CA THR A 188 -19.49 28.19 -13.36
C THR A 188 -18.77 28.40 -14.70
N SER A 189 -17.51 28.82 -14.67
CA SER A 189 -16.65 29.00 -15.84
C SER A 189 -15.26 28.42 -15.58
N TRP A 190 -14.56 28.09 -16.67
CA TRP A 190 -13.21 27.52 -16.66
C TRP A 190 -12.11 28.59 -16.58
N ASN A 191 -12.47 29.83 -16.24
CA ASN A 191 -11.50 30.91 -16.15
C ASN A 191 -10.70 30.70 -14.86
N ILE A 192 -9.45 30.32 -15.05
CA ILE A 192 -8.44 30.25 -14.00
C ILE A 192 -7.46 31.37 -14.27
N GLU A 193 -7.24 32.21 -13.28
CA GLU A 193 -6.05 33.04 -13.28
C GLU A 193 -4.90 32.18 -12.76
N TRP A 194 -3.77 32.18 -13.48
CA TRP A 194 -2.58 31.46 -13.01
C TRP A 194 -2.14 32.03 -11.65
N GLY A 195 -2.13 31.18 -10.63
CA GLY A 195 -1.85 31.58 -9.24
C GLY A 195 -3.09 31.92 -8.41
N GLU A 196 -4.30 31.69 -8.91
CA GLU A 196 -5.53 31.83 -8.14
C GLU A 196 -5.58 30.77 -7.03
N GLU A 197 -5.52 31.21 -5.77
CA GLU A 197 -5.67 30.36 -4.60
C GLU A 197 -7.14 30.06 -4.31
N MET A 198 -7.41 28.94 -3.62
CA MET A 198 -8.74 28.62 -3.15
C MET A 198 -9.28 29.75 -2.26
N PRO A 199 -10.48 30.28 -2.53
CA PRO A 199 -11.07 31.33 -1.71
C PRO A 199 -11.16 30.92 -0.24
N LYS A 200 -10.86 31.87 0.67
CA LYS A 200 -10.86 31.60 2.10
C LYS A 200 -12.22 31.09 2.58
N GLY A 201 -12.18 30.10 3.47
CA GLY A 201 -13.37 29.53 4.09
C GLY A 201 -14.15 28.60 3.18
N TYR A 202 -13.49 27.96 2.20
CA TYR A 202 -13.93 26.78 1.46
C TYR A 202 -12.88 25.67 1.63
N ASP A 203 -13.30 24.42 1.42
CA ASP A 203 -12.45 23.22 1.59
C ASP A 203 -12.13 22.51 0.26
N SER A 204 -12.96 22.71 -0.78
CA SER A 204 -12.86 22.06 -2.09
C SER A 204 -13.40 22.91 -3.21
#